data_AF-A0A3D3PGM8-F1
#
_entry.id   AF-A0A3D3PGM8-F1
#
_cell.length_a   1.000
_cell.length_b   1.000
_cell.length_c   1.000
_cell.angle_alpha   90.00
_cell.angle_beta   90.00
_cell.angle_gamma   90.00
#
_symmetry.space_group_name_H-M   'P 1'
#
loop_
_entity.id
_entity.type
_entity.pdbx_description
1 polymer ?
#
loop_
_entity_poly.entity_id
_entity_poly.type
_entity_poly.pdbx_seq_one_letter_code
_entity_poly.pdbx_strand_id
1 'polypeptide(L)'
;YLKELSDIKDLPASGIFALKSNPEVIKFVYDNPGAIGVVGVNWLVQPEPDAEQYVNKLRIMAVKNLPGKPGSDNYYMPDQDNLAAGLYALARDLYIINCSGKPGLGAGFASFLAGEKGQRIVLKSGLVPDR
;
A
#
# COMPACT_ATOMS: atom_id res chain seq x y z
N TYR A 1 0.46 0.09 13.21
CA TYR A 1 1.32 -0.10 12.02
C TYR A 1 2.42 0.93 11.86
N LEU A 2 2.20 2.13 11.28
CA LEU A 2 3.31 3.07 11.02
C LEU A 2 4.10 3.46 12.28
N LYS A 3 3.41 3.63 13.41
CA LYS A 3 4.04 3.81 14.73
C LYS A 3 4.93 2.64 15.16
N GLU A 4 4.47 1.41 14.92
CA GLU A 4 5.21 0.19 15.28
C GLU A 4 6.44 0.02 14.40
N LEU A 5 6.34 0.31 13.09
CA LEU A 5 7.47 0.25 12.17
C LEU A 5 8.55 1.30 12.47
N SER A 6 8.15 2.46 12.98
CA SER A 6 9.06 3.59 13.25
C SER A 6 9.54 3.65 14.71
N ASP A 7 9.07 2.74 15.57
CA ASP A 7 9.28 2.76 17.02
C ASP A 7 8.89 4.10 17.67
N ILE A 8 7.88 4.78 17.12
CA ILE A 8 7.38 6.07 17.61
C ILE A 8 6.16 5.82 18.50
N LYS A 9 6.28 6.20 19.79
CA LYS A 9 5.18 6.10 20.77
C LYS A 9 4.18 7.25 20.60
N ASP A 10 4.69 8.48 20.60
CA ASP A 10 3.89 9.70 20.55
C ASP A 10 4.02 10.40 19.21
N LEU A 11 2.87 10.80 18.64
CA LEU A 11 2.88 11.63 17.44
C LEU A 11 3.04 13.09 17.84
N PRO A 12 3.72 13.92 17.03
CA PRO A 12 3.74 15.35 17.24
C PRO A 12 2.31 15.90 17.26
N ALA A 13 2.08 16.88 18.13
CA ALA A 13 0.76 17.50 18.33
C ALA A 13 0.28 18.33 17.13
N SER A 14 1.19 18.67 16.20
CA SER A 14 0.90 19.45 15.00
C SER A 14 1.69 18.91 13.79
N GLY A 15 1.22 19.26 12.58
CA GLY A 15 1.88 18.88 11.32
C GLY A 15 1.47 17.52 10.76
N ILE A 16 0.58 16.78 11.44
CA ILE A 16 0.00 15.54 10.94
C ILE A 16 -1.50 15.76 10.73
N PHE A 17 -1.96 15.47 9.51
CA PHE A 17 -3.35 15.64 9.11
C PHE A 17 -3.87 14.35 8.51
N ALA A 18 -5.16 14.09 8.71
CA ALA A 18 -5.87 13.00 8.06
C ALA A 18 -6.93 13.60 7.14
N LEU A 19 -6.97 13.14 5.90
CA LEU A 19 -7.98 13.50 4.91
C LEU A 19 -8.97 12.35 4.75
N LYS A 20 -10.09 12.60 4.08
CA LYS A 20 -11.20 11.63 4.04
C LYS A 20 -10.96 10.51 3.05
N SER A 21 -10.17 10.76 1.99
CA SER A 21 -9.97 9.81 0.90
C SER A 21 -8.55 9.87 0.32
N ASN A 22 -8.14 8.81 -0.39
CA ASN A 22 -6.83 8.78 -1.06
C ASN A 22 -6.70 9.84 -2.18
N PRO A 23 -7.72 10.08 -3.04
CA PRO A 23 -7.66 11.16 -4.02
C PRO A 23 -7.46 12.54 -3.37
N GLU A 24 -8.11 12.79 -2.22
CA GLU A 24 -7.88 14.03 -1.46
C GLU A 24 -6.43 14.14 -0.96
N VAL A 25 -5.84 13.04 -0.47
CA VAL A 25 -4.41 13.03 -0.07
C VAL A 25 -3.50 13.33 -1.26
N ILE A 26 -3.72 12.69 -2.39
CA ILE A 26 -2.93 12.90 -3.62
C ILE A 26 -3.00 14.36 -4.05
N LYS A 27 -4.22 14.91 -4.12
CA LYS A 27 -4.44 16.31 -4.48
C LYS A 27 -3.81 17.27 -3.47
N PHE A 28 -3.96 17.02 -2.18
CA PHE A 28 -3.37 17.85 -1.14
C PHE A 28 -1.84 17.91 -1.23
N VAL A 29 -1.18 16.77 -1.46
CA VAL A 29 0.28 16.73 -1.64
C VAL A 29 0.70 17.47 -2.92
N TYR A 30 -0.10 17.37 -3.99
CA TYR A 30 0.14 18.10 -5.22
C TYR A 30 0.04 19.62 -5.03
N ASP A 31 -0.98 20.09 -4.30
CA ASP A 31 -1.23 21.51 -4.07
C ASP A 31 -0.29 22.14 -3.02
N ASN A 32 0.37 21.33 -2.18
CA ASN A 32 1.21 21.79 -1.07
C ASN A 32 2.65 21.27 -1.18
N PRO A 33 3.56 22.02 -1.83
CA PRO A 33 4.96 21.64 -1.95
C PRO A 33 5.62 21.40 -0.59
N GLY A 34 6.32 20.27 -0.44
CA GLY A 34 6.95 19.85 0.81
C GLY A 34 6.04 19.03 1.73
N ALA A 35 4.75 18.91 1.43
CA ALA A 35 3.89 17.94 2.09
C ALA A 35 4.27 16.50 1.70
N ILE A 36 4.13 15.57 2.64
CA ILE A 36 4.34 14.14 2.41
C ILE A 36 3.03 13.43 2.74
N GLY A 37 2.53 12.65 1.78
CA GLY A 37 1.35 11.81 1.95
C GLY A 37 1.70 10.33 1.92
N VAL A 38 0.87 9.52 2.59
CA VAL A 38 0.96 8.06 2.56
C VAL A 38 -0.33 7.52 1.96
N VAL A 39 -0.21 6.79 0.84
CA VAL A 39 -1.34 6.16 0.14
C VAL A 39 -0.98 4.74 -0.27
N GLY A 40 -1.98 3.91 -0.54
CA GLY A 40 -1.78 2.57 -1.07
C GLY A 40 -1.21 2.61 -2.50
N VAL A 41 -0.29 1.70 -2.81
CA VAL A 41 0.37 1.62 -4.13
C VAL A 41 -0.63 1.44 -5.28
N ASN A 42 -1.75 0.75 -5.03
CA ASN A 42 -2.81 0.53 -6.01
C ASN A 42 -3.39 1.84 -6.56
N TRP A 43 -3.43 2.91 -5.75
CA TRP A 43 -3.92 4.23 -6.15
C TRP A 43 -2.91 5.00 -7.04
N LEU A 44 -1.65 4.58 -7.03
CA LEU A 44 -0.59 5.14 -7.87
C LEU A 44 -0.47 4.37 -9.20
N VAL A 45 -0.69 3.04 -9.17
CA VAL A 45 -0.63 2.17 -10.36
C VAL A 45 -1.90 2.29 -11.21
N GLN A 46 -3.06 2.41 -10.56
CA GLN A 46 -4.36 2.58 -11.21
C GLN A 46 -5.11 3.76 -10.58
N PRO A 47 -4.69 5.00 -10.85
CA PRO A 47 -5.38 6.17 -10.34
C PRO A 47 -6.80 6.28 -10.94
N GLU A 48 -7.71 6.86 -10.17
CA GLU A 48 -9.00 7.30 -10.71
C GLU A 48 -8.77 8.44 -11.74
N PRO A 49 -9.65 8.60 -12.74
CA PRO A 49 -9.45 9.56 -13.83
C PRO A 49 -9.23 11.02 -13.37
N ASP A 50 -9.82 11.40 -12.24
CA ASP A 50 -9.67 12.72 -11.64
C ASP A 50 -8.32 12.91 -10.92
N ALA A 51 -7.73 11.81 -10.41
CA ALA A 51 -6.47 11.79 -9.69
C ALA A 51 -5.23 11.60 -10.61
N GLU A 52 -5.42 11.06 -11.81
CA GLU A 52 -4.35 10.68 -12.74
C GLU A 52 -3.38 11.83 -13.06
N GLN A 53 -3.92 13.03 -13.33
CA GLN A 53 -3.13 14.22 -13.62
C GLN A 53 -2.22 14.66 -12.46
N TYR A 54 -2.62 14.35 -11.22
CA TYR A 54 -1.85 14.69 -10.03
C TYR A 54 -0.77 13.64 -9.80
N VAL A 55 -1.13 12.36 -9.86
CA VAL A 55 -0.19 11.23 -9.66
C VAL A 55 1.02 11.35 -10.59
N ASN A 56 0.80 11.65 -11.87
CA ASN A 56 1.88 11.79 -12.86
C ASN A 56 2.87 12.94 -12.58
N LYS A 57 2.50 13.88 -11.71
CA LYS A 57 3.34 15.05 -11.33
C LYS A 57 3.95 14.90 -9.94
N LEU A 58 3.55 13.89 -9.18
CA LEU A 58 4.08 13.62 -7.85
C LEU A 58 5.39 12.83 -7.93
N ARG A 59 6.26 13.07 -6.94
CA ARG A 59 7.48 12.28 -6.77
C ARG A 59 7.21 11.15 -5.78
N ILE A 60 7.33 9.92 -6.27
CA ILE A 60 7.28 8.73 -5.41
C ILE A 60 8.64 8.59 -4.70
N MET A 61 8.60 8.35 -3.39
CA MET A 61 9.81 8.20 -2.58
C MET A 61 10.20 6.73 -2.44
N ALA A 62 11.51 6.47 -2.55
CA ALA A 62 12.08 5.18 -2.20
C ALA A 62 12.32 5.12 -0.68
N VAL A 63 12.06 3.96 -0.08
CA VAL A 63 12.19 3.76 1.38
C VAL A 63 13.24 2.69 1.64
N LYS A 64 14.07 2.93 2.66
CA LYS A 64 15.10 1.98 3.10
C LYS A 64 14.46 0.83 3.88
N ASN A 65 14.94 -0.39 3.67
CA ASN A 65 14.42 -1.54 4.41
C ASN A 65 14.86 -1.52 5.90
N LEU A 66 14.15 -2.26 6.74
CA LEU A 66 14.47 -2.38 8.17
C LEU A 66 15.82 -3.10 8.38
N PRO A 67 16.57 -2.75 9.44
CA PRO A 67 17.81 -3.45 9.78
C PRO A 67 17.61 -4.96 9.91
N GLY A 68 18.50 -5.75 9.31
CA GLY A 68 18.43 -7.22 9.35
C GLY A 68 17.43 -7.87 8.39
N LYS A 69 16.75 -7.08 7.54
CA LYS A 69 15.93 -7.59 6.42
C LYS A 69 16.72 -7.57 5.11
N PRO A 70 16.34 -8.38 4.10
CA PRO A 70 16.96 -8.34 2.78
C PRO A 70 16.97 -6.92 2.22
N GLY A 71 18.12 -6.44 1.76
CA GLY A 71 18.24 -5.08 1.22
C GLY A 71 18.29 -3.96 2.27
N SER A 72 18.55 -4.24 3.54
CA SER A 72 18.62 -3.20 4.59
C SER A 72 19.64 -2.08 4.34
N ASP A 73 20.49 -2.18 3.32
CA ASP A 73 21.51 -1.18 3.00
C ASP A 73 21.10 -0.21 1.88
N ASN A 74 19.98 -0.47 1.19
CA ASN A 74 19.53 0.30 0.03
C ASN A 74 18.10 0.83 0.17
N TYR A 75 17.74 1.76 -0.72
CA TYR A 75 16.41 2.33 -0.85
C TYR A 75 15.69 1.69 -2.02
N TYR A 76 14.43 1.30 -1.82
CA TYR A 76 13.61 0.63 -2.83
C TYR A 76 12.34 1.40 -3.13
N MET A 77 11.90 1.34 -4.38
CA MET A 77 10.62 1.89 -4.80
C MET A 77 9.48 0.92 -4.43
N PRO A 78 8.25 1.41 -4.24
CA PRO A 78 7.07 0.59 -4.00
C PRO A 78 6.58 -0.09 -5.29
N ASP A 79 7.41 -0.91 -5.92
CA ASP A 79 7.03 -1.71 -7.09
C ASP A 79 6.79 -3.17 -6.74
N GLN A 80 6.18 -3.92 -7.66
CA GLN A 80 5.78 -5.31 -7.42
C GLN A 80 6.97 -6.24 -7.15
N ASP A 81 8.10 -6.02 -7.82
CA ASP A 81 9.30 -6.85 -7.66
C ASP A 81 9.91 -6.65 -6.26
N ASN A 82 10.04 -5.39 -5.83
CA ASN A 82 10.56 -5.04 -4.51
C ASN A 82 9.63 -5.48 -3.38
N LEU A 83 8.31 -5.40 -3.60
CA LEU A 83 7.31 -5.92 -2.65
C LEU A 83 7.39 -7.45 -2.54
N ALA A 84 7.46 -8.16 -3.67
CA ALA A 84 7.55 -9.62 -3.70
C ALA A 84 8.87 -10.15 -3.10
N ALA A 85 9.96 -9.42 -3.29
CA ALA A 85 11.26 -9.74 -2.71
C ALA A 85 11.40 -9.31 -1.23
N GLY A 86 10.40 -8.63 -0.67
CA GLY A 86 10.43 -8.13 0.72
C GLY A 86 11.45 -7.03 0.97
N LEU A 87 11.85 -6.30 -0.09
CA LEU A 87 12.85 -5.23 -0.06
C LEU A 87 12.25 -3.89 0.36
N TYR A 88 10.94 -3.69 0.16
CA TYR A 88 10.25 -2.46 0.54
C TYR A 88 9.64 -2.55 1.94
N ALA A 89 10.04 -1.67 2.86
CA ALA A 89 9.66 -1.74 4.27
C ALA A 89 8.16 -1.47 4.55
N LEU A 90 7.50 -0.63 3.75
CA LEU A 90 6.11 -0.23 4.01
C LEU A 90 5.11 -1.16 3.29
N ALA A 91 5.20 -2.46 3.55
CA ALA A 91 4.29 -3.48 3.01
C ALA A 91 3.44 -4.10 4.13
N ARG A 92 2.25 -4.62 3.80
CA ARG A 92 1.41 -5.38 4.74
C ARG A 92 0.63 -6.45 4.01
N ASP A 93 0.32 -7.53 4.72
CA ASP A 93 -0.54 -8.58 4.19
C ASP A 93 -2.00 -8.15 4.21
N LEU A 94 -2.75 -8.63 3.21
CA LEU A 94 -4.19 -8.45 3.12
C LEU A 94 -4.88 -9.77 3.46
N TYR A 95 -5.80 -9.72 4.41
CA TYR A 95 -6.46 -10.91 4.93
C TYR A 95 -7.93 -10.96 4.50
N ILE A 96 -8.40 -12.15 4.13
CA ILE A 96 -9.83 -12.43 3.96
C ILE A 96 -10.36 -12.93 5.30
N ILE A 97 -11.20 -12.13 5.94
CA ILE A 97 -11.81 -12.49 7.23
C ILE A 97 -13.19 -13.08 6.96
N ASN A 98 -13.31 -14.41 7.06
CA ASN A 98 -14.58 -15.11 6.95
C ASN A 98 -15.10 -15.52 8.33
N CYS A 99 -16.14 -14.83 8.80
CA CYS A 99 -16.80 -15.12 10.09
C CYS A 99 -18.02 -16.06 9.97
N SER A 100 -18.21 -16.74 8.83
CA SER A 100 -19.30 -17.70 8.67
C SER A 100 -18.99 -19.01 9.40
N GLY A 101 -19.94 -19.49 10.21
CA GLY A 101 -19.78 -20.73 10.99
C GLY A 101 -19.90 -22.03 10.18
N LYS A 102 -20.14 -21.95 8.86
CA LYS A 102 -20.26 -23.10 7.97
C LYS A 102 -19.61 -22.79 6.62
N PRO A 103 -18.97 -23.78 5.96
CA PRO A 103 -18.54 -23.63 4.57
C PRO A 103 -19.76 -23.29 3.70
N GLY A 104 -19.68 -22.15 3.00
CA GLY A 104 -20.77 -21.61 2.19
C GLY A 104 -20.23 -20.55 1.24
N LEU A 105 -21.05 -19.56 0.88
CA LEU A 105 -20.68 -18.52 -0.09
C LEU A 105 -19.39 -17.78 0.29
N GLY A 106 -19.19 -17.48 1.58
CA GLY A 106 -17.95 -16.82 2.05
C GLY A 106 -16.70 -17.67 1.82
N ALA A 107 -16.78 -18.98 2.04
CA ALA A 107 -15.70 -19.91 1.75
C ALA A 107 -15.47 -20.05 0.24
N GLY A 108 -16.54 -20.10 -0.57
CA GLY A 108 -16.44 -20.13 -2.02
C GLY A 108 -15.80 -18.87 -2.61
N PHE A 109 -16.14 -17.70 -2.08
CA PHE A 109 -15.52 -16.44 -2.49
C PHE A 109 -14.04 -16.36 -2.10
N ALA A 110 -13.69 -16.80 -0.89
CA ALA A 110 -12.29 -16.89 -0.48
C ALA A 110 -11.48 -17.82 -1.40
N SER A 111 -12.03 -18.99 -1.74
CA SER A 111 -11.42 -19.92 -2.70
C SER A 111 -11.30 -19.32 -4.10
N PHE A 112 -12.26 -18.52 -4.55
CA PHE A 112 -12.17 -17.81 -5.83
C PHE A 112 -11.05 -16.78 -5.83
N LEU A 113 -10.94 -15.98 -4.77
CA LEU A 113 -9.88 -14.98 -4.62
C LEU A 113 -8.49 -15.63 -4.54
N ALA A 114 -8.38 -16.78 -3.88
CA ALA A 114 -7.14 -17.55 -3.80
C ALA A 114 -6.80 -18.31 -5.09
N GLY A 115 -7.78 -18.53 -5.98
CA GLY A 115 -7.57 -19.18 -7.28
C GLY A 115 -6.87 -18.29 -8.31
N GLU A 116 -6.45 -18.88 -9.43
CA GLU A 116 -5.66 -18.20 -10.48
C GLU A 116 -6.29 -16.87 -10.96
N LYS A 117 -7.62 -16.85 -11.11
CA LYS A 117 -8.34 -15.64 -11.53
C LYS A 117 -8.25 -14.53 -10.50
N GLY A 118 -8.43 -14.86 -9.21
CA GLY A 118 -8.33 -13.90 -8.12
C GLY A 118 -6.92 -13.35 -7.96
N GLN A 119 -5.91 -14.23 -7.98
CA GLN A 119 -4.50 -13.83 -7.94
C GLN A 119 -4.13 -12.90 -9.10
N ARG A 120 -4.64 -13.17 -10.32
CA ARG A 120 -4.42 -12.30 -11.49
C ARG A 120 -5.08 -10.93 -11.35
N ILE A 121 -6.23 -10.85 -10.68
CA ILE A 121 -6.88 -9.56 -10.36
C ILE A 121 -5.98 -8.76 -9.40
N VAL A 122 -5.52 -9.38 -8.31
CA VAL A 122 -4.60 -8.76 -7.34
C VAL A 122 -3.33 -8.25 -8.02
N LEU A 123 -2.72 -9.08 -8.87
CA LEU A 123 -1.52 -8.73 -9.63
C LEU A 123 -1.77 -7.54 -10.56
N LYS A 124 -2.92 -7.48 -11.24
CA LYS A 124 -3.23 -6.35 -12.11
C LYS A 124 -3.40 -5.04 -11.34
N SER A 125 -3.89 -5.10 -10.10
CA SER A 125 -4.09 -3.91 -9.24
C SER A 125 -2.80 -3.33 -8.63
N GLY A 126 -1.61 -3.80 -9.05
CA GLY A 126 -0.33 -3.31 -8.51
C GLY A 126 0.07 -3.95 -7.19
N LEU A 127 -0.70 -4.95 -6.72
CA LEU A 127 -0.41 -5.70 -5.49
C LEU A 127 0.29 -7.02 -5.81
N VAL A 128 0.85 -7.65 -4.78
CA VAL A 128 1.51 -8.96 -4.91
C VAL A 128 0.56 -10.03 -4.36
N PRO A 129 0.16 -11.03 -5.16
CA PRO A 129 -0.60 -12.15 -4.65
C PRO A 129 0.26 -13.01 -3.72
N ASP A 130 -0.34 -13.49 -2.64
CA ASP A 130 0.28 -14.50 -1.79
C ASP A 130 0.22 -15.88 -2.47
N ARG A 131 1.21 -16.74 -2.17
CA ARG A 131 1.40 -18.04 -2.84
C ARG A 131 0.31 -19.05 -2.53
#